data_AF-A0A848QNA0-F1
#
_entry.id   AF-A0A848QNA0-F1
#
_cell.length_a   1.000
_cell.length_b   1.000
_cell.length_c   1.000
_cell.angle_alpha   90.00
_cell.angle_beta   90.00
_cell.angle_gamma   90.00
#
_symmetry.space_group_name_H-M   'P 1'
#
loop_
_entity.id
_entity.type
_entity.pdbx_description
1 polymer ?
#
loop_
_entity_poly.entity_id
_entity_poly.type
_entity_poly.pdbx_seq_one_letter_code
_entity_poly.pdbx_strand_id
1 'polypeptide(L)'
;MATRAFSGSSRIMQAAIGLTLAVAIVGAWLAIHLFAMFAFDLTWVSLPVAVVMAVVQCWLSVGLFIISHDAMHGSLIPGAKRTNSAIGASLLFIYAGFSWRKMRDAHFDHHKLAGKAGDPDFDENNPTAFWPWYQTFLRRYFGLSSILLVSSVVTIYWLVLDVPVTKIVLLYGAPAIASSVQLFYFGTYRPHHHNGSEFPDRHNARSEGFGSLASLLSCFHFGYHHEHHCRPDTPWWGLPKERRKALNKGHSA
;
A
#
# COMPACT_ATOMS: atom_id res chain seq x y z
N MET A 1 13.94 5.51 -26.30
CA MET A 1 14.18 5.19 -24.88
C MET A 1 14.55 3.72 -24.81
N ALA A 2 15.85 3.39 -24.69
CA ALA A 2 16.29 1.99 -24.71
C ALA A 2 15.79 1.28 -23.44
N THR A 3 14.80 0.41 -23.60
CA THR A 3 14.42 -0.59 -22.60
C THR A 3 15.67 -1.45 -22.37
N ARG A 4 16.38 -1.21 -21.26
CA ARG A 4 17.39 -2.18 -20.80
C ARG A 4 16.64 -3.49 -20.60
N ALA A 5 16.80 -4.41 -21.54
CA ALA A 5 16.26 -5.75 -21.40
C ALA A 5 16.94 -6.36 -20.17
N PHE A 6 16.22 -6.42 -19.05
CA PHE A 6 16.64 -7.23 -17.91
C PHE A 6 17.00 -8.61 -18.43
N SER A 7 18.18 -9.12 -18.07
CA SER A 7 18.55 -10.51 -18.36
C SER A 7 17.47 -11.43 -17.78
N GLY A 8 17.23 -12.57 -18.44
CA GLY A 8 16.23 -13.54 -17.97
C GLY A 8 16.44 -13.94 -16.50
N SER A 9 17.70 -14.08 -16.09
CA SER A 9 18.09 -14.37 -14.70
C SER A 9 17.63 -13.30 -13.70
N SER A 10 17.75 -12.01 -14.04
CA SER A 10 17.32 -10.92 -13.15
C SER A 10 15.80 -10.89 -12.96
N ARG A 11 15.02 -11.25 -14.00
CA ARG A 11 13.56 -11.31 -13.90
C ARG A 11 13.10 -12.46 -13.00
N ILE A 12 13.75 -13.62 -13.13
CA ILE A 12 13.47 -14.79 -12.30
C ILE A 12 13.78 -14.49 -10.82
N MET A 13 14.93 -13.89 -10.54
CA MET A 13 15.31 -13.51 -9.18
C MET A 13 14.31 -12.51 -8.57
N GLN A 14 13.93 -11.48 -9.33
CA GLN A 14 12.93 -10.50 -8.88
C GLN A 14 11.58 -11.15 -8.57
N ALA A 15 11.11 -12.04 -9.44
CA ALA A 15 9.87 -12.78 -9.21
C ALA A 15 9.96 -13.68 -7.98
N ALA A 16 11.08 -14.40 -7.79
CA ALA A 16 11.28 -15.28 -6.64
C ALA A 16 11.26 -14.51 -5.31
N ILE A 17 11.98 -13.38 -5.23
CA ILE A 17 11.99 -12.51 -4.05
C ILE A 17 10.59 -11.93 -3.82
N GLY A 18 9.99 -11.34 -4.85
CA GLY A 18 8.67 -10.71 -4.78
C GLY A 18 7.59 -11.68 -4.31
N LEU A 19 7.53 -12.89 -4.87
CA LEU A 19 6.57 -13.92 -4.48
C LEU A 19 6.83 -14.46 -3.07
N THR A 20 8.09 -14.66 -2.70
CA THR A 20 8.43 -15.12 -1.34
C THR A 20 7.99 -14.11 -0.29
N LEU A 21 8.28 -12.82 -0.52
CA LEU A 21 7.83 -11.74 0.36
C LEU A 21 6.31 -11.61 0.37
N ALA A 22 5.65 -11.74 -0.79
CA ALA A 22 4.20 -11.71 -0.87
C ALA A 22 3.55 -12.85 -0.07
N VAL A 23 4.04 -14.08 -0.20
CA VAL A 23 3.58 -15.24 0.58
C VAL A 23 3.82 -15.02 2.08
N ALA A 24 4.99 -14.50 2.47
CA ALA A 24 5.28 -14.23 3.87
C ALA A 24 4.35 -13.16 4.47
N ILE A 25 4.11 -12.05 3.75
CA ILE A 25 3.23 -10.96 4.19
C ILE A 25 1.79 -11.43 4.28
N VAL A 26 1.26 -12.08 3.22
CA VAL A 26 -0.13 -12.58 3.19
C VAL A 26 -0.32 -13.68 4.24
N GLY A 27 0.65 -14.59 4.37
CA GLY A 27 0.63 -15.66 5.37
C GLY A 27 0.62 -15.11 6.79
N ALA A 28 1.49 -14.14 7.10
CA ALA A 28 1.50 -13.48 8.41
C ALA A 28 0.20 -12.72 8.68
N TRP A 29 -0.33 -12.01 7.67
CA TRP A 29 -1.58 -11.27 7.77
C TRP A 29 -2.75 -12.22 8.09
N LEU A 30 -2.84 -13.34 7.37
CA LEU A 30 -3.87 -14.36 7.61
C LEU A 30 -3.69 -15.02 8.97
N ALA A 31 -2.46 -15.37 9.34
CA ALA A 31 -2.19 -16.04 10.62
C ALA A 31 -2.60 -15.17 11.81
N ILE A 32 -2.18 -13.89 11.82
CA ILE A 32 -2.54 -12.95 12.89
C ILE A 32 -4.05 -12.70 12.89
N HIS A 33 -4.66 -12.48 11.72
CA HIS A 33 -6.10 -12.25 11.60
C HIS A 33 -6.92 -13.43 12.12
N LEU A 34 -6.62 -14.65 11.67
CA LEU A 34 -7.35 -15.85 12.10
C LEU A 34 -7.12 -16.16 13.58
N PHE A 35 -5.89 -16.03 14.07
CA PHE A 35 -5.60 -16.16 15.49
C PHE A 35 -6.38 -15.12 16.31
N ALA A 36 -6.36 -13.85 15.89
CA ALA A 36 -7.09 -12.77 16.52
C ALA A 36 -8.59 -13.07 16.60
N MET A 37 -9.22 -13.51 15.52
CA MET A 37 -10.66 -13.75 15.49
C MET A 37 -11.08 -15.00 16.27
N PHE A 38 -10.32 -16.10 16.16
CA PHE A 38 -10.82 -17.43 16.58
C PHE A 38 -10.10 -18.07 17.77
N ALA A 39 -8.89 -17.62 18.12
CA ALA A 39 -8.10 -18.26 19.17
C ALA A 39 -7.67 -17.31 20.29
N PHE A 40 -7.53 -16.02 19.99
CA PHE A 40 -7.10 -15.02 20.97
C PHE A 40 -8.24 -14.62 21.89
N ASP A 41 -8.01 -14.70 23.20
CA ASP A 41 -8.94 -14.20 24.22
C ASP A 41 -8.60 -12.75 24.58
N LEU A 42 -9.56 -11.85 24.40
CA LEU A 42 -9.38 -10.41 24.62
C LEU A 42 -9.86 -10.04 26.03
N THR A 43 -8.90 -9.77 26.90
CA THR A 43 -9.12 -9.33 28.28
C THR A 43 -8.26 -8.09 28.57
N TRP A 44 -8.45 -7.47 29.73
CA TRP A 44 -7.58 -6.36 30.15
C TRP A 44 -6.11 -6.77 30.29
N VAL A 45 -5.84 -8.03 30.63
CA VAL A 45 -4.47 -8.56 30.75
C VAL A 45 -3.84 -8.76 29.38
N SER A 46 -4.60 -9.23 28.39
CA SER A 46 -4.10 -9.48 27.03
C SER A 46 -4.15 -8.24 26.12
N LEU A 47 -4.74 -7.13 26.58
CA LEU A 47 -4.88 -5.89 25.80
C LEU A 47 -3.56 -5.36 25.21
N PRO A 48 -2.40 -5.36 25.92
CA PRO A 48 -1.14 -4.92 25.30
C PRO A 48 -0.75 -5.78 24.08
N VAL A 49 -0.97 -7.10 24.15
CA VAL A 49 -0.73 -8.01 23.04
C VAL A 49 -1.71 -7.74 21.90
N ALA A 50 -2.97 -7.46 22.22
CA ALA A 50 -4.00 -7.09 21.25
C ALA A 50 -3.60 -5.81 20.48
N VAL A 51 -3.05 -4.80 21.17
CA VAL A 51 -2.54 -3.57 20.54
C VAL A 51 -1.37 -3.86 19.60
N VAL A 52 -0.42 -4.68 20.02
CA VAL A 52 0.70 -5.08 19.15
C VAL A 52 0.19 -5.83 17.91
N MET A 53 -0.74 -6.78 18.09
CA MET A 53 -1.37 -7.49 16.98
C MET A 53 -2.08 -6.53 16.04
N ALA A 54 -2.85 -5.56 16.54
CA ALA A 54 -3.53 -4.55 15.75
C ALA A 54 -2.54 -3.68 14.93
N VAL A 55 -1.44 -3.25 15.54
CA VAL A 55 -0.39 -2.46 14.85
C VAL A 55 0.29 -3.28 13.75
N VAL A 56 0.64 -4.54 14.04
CA VAL A 56 1.25 -5.43 13.04
C VAL A 56 0.24 -5.76 11.94
N GLN A 57 -1.03 -6.00 12.27
CA GLN A 57 -2.10 -6.23 11.30
C GLN A 57 -2.32 -5.01 10.40
N CYS A 58 -2.27 -3.80 10.95
CA CYS A 58 -2.30 -2.54 10.21
C CYS A 58 -1.15 -2.48 9.20
N TRP A 59 0.08 -2.68 9.67
CA TRP A 59 1.27 -2.66 8.80
C TRP A 59 1.21 -3.76 7.72
N LEU A 60 0.81 -4.99 8.05
CA LEU A 60 0.64 -6.06 7.07
C LEU A 60 -0.47 -5.76 6.06
N SER A 61 -1.53 -5.05 6.46
CA SER A 61 -2.59 -4.62 5.55
C SER A 61 -2.07 -3.61 4.53
N VAL A 62 -1.21 -2.67 4.94
CA VAL A 62 -0.44 -1.82 4.01
C VAL A 62 0.35 -2.71 3.03
N GLY A 63 1.01 -3.76 3.54
CA GLY A 63 1.75 -4.72 2.73
C GLY A 63 0.91 -5.40 1.63
N LEU A 64 -0.35 -5.77 1.92
CA LEU A 64 -1.27 -6.32 0.90
C LEU A 64 -1.45 -5.36 -0.27
N PHE A 65 -1.68 -4.08 0.03
CA PHE A 65 -1.84 -3.04 -0.99
C PHE A 65 -0.54 -2.83 -1.79
N ILE A 66 0.61 -2.85 -1.12
CA ILE A 66 1.92 -2.67 -1.77
C ILE A 66 2.22 -3.82 -2.74
N ILE A 67 1.86 -5.06 -2.41
CA ILE A 67 1.98 -6.19 -3.33
C ILE A 67 1.06 -5.99 -4.55
N SER A 68 -0.18 -5.55 -4.33
CA SER A 68 -1.11 -5.22 -5.42
C SER A 68 -0.57 -4.10 -6.30
N HIS A 69 0.03 -3.09 -5.72
CA HIS A 69 0.66 -1.97 -6.42
C HIS A 69 1.84 -2.45 -7.28
N ASP A 70 2.76 -3.25 -6.75
CA ASP A 70 3.85 -3.85 -7.55
C ASP A 70 3.30 -4.72 -8.69
N ALA A 71 2.17 -5.39 -8.46
CA ALA A 71 1.47 -6.12 -9.50
C ALA A 71 0.88 -5.21 -10.60
N MET A 72 0.42 -4.00 -10.26
CA MET A 72 -0.05 -3.02 -11.26
C MET A 72 1.06 -2.64 -12.23
N HIS A 73 2.26 -2.37 -11.73
CA HIS A 73 3.45 -2.10 -12.55
C HIS A 73 4.04 -3.35 -13.21
N GLY A 74 3.66 -4.53 -12.74
CA GLY A 74 4.22 -5.80 -13.17
C GLY A 74 5.63 -6.07 -12.62
N SER A 75 6.06 -5.34 -11.59
CA SER A 75 7.33 -5.53 -10.90
C SER A 75 7.30 -6.74 -9.96
N LEU A 76 6.11 -7.19 -9.52
CA LEU A 76 5.97 -8.41 -8.71
C LEU A 76 6.45 -9.66 -9.47
N ILE A 77 5.95 -9.89 -10.69
CA ILE A 77 6.42 -10.96 -11.59
C ILE A 77 6.68 -10.37 -12.99
N PRO A 78 7.92 -9.97 -13.31
CA PRO A 78 8.24 -9.33 -14.59
C PRO A 78 7.85 -10.19 -15.80
N GLY A 79 7.01 -9.64 -16.69
CA GLY A 79 6.54 -10.31 -17.91
C GLY A 79 5.25 -11.13 -17.74
N ALA A 80 4.80 -11.42 -16.53
CA ALA A 80 3.59 -12.22 -16.27
C ALA A 80 2.35 -11.36 -15.96
N LYS A 81 1.94 -10.52 -16.93
CA LYS A 81 0.84 -9.54 -16.74
C LYS A 81 -0.46 -10.15 -16.18
N ARG A 82 -0.85 -11.33 -16.66
CA ARG A 82 -2.07 -12.02 -16.20
C ARG A 82 -1.96 -12.47 -14.74
N THR A 83 -0.84 -13.07 -14.37
CA THR A 83 -0.59 -13.53 -12.99
C THR A 83 -0.52 -12.36 -12.02
N ASN A 84 0.19 -11.28 -12.38
CA ASN A 84 0.19 -10.05 -11.59
C ASN A 84 -1.24 -9.51 -11.42
N SER A 85 -2.01 -9.43 -12.50
CA SER A 85 -3.38 -8.92 -12.42
C SER A 85 -4.26 -9.80 -11.52
N ALA A 86 -4.11 -11.12 -11.56
CA ALA A 86 -4.85 -12.03 -10.69
C ALA A 86 -4.47 -11.83 -9.21
N ILE A 87 -3.18 -11.88 -8.88
CA ILE A 87 -2.70 -11.70 -7.50
C ILE A 87 -3.12 -10.33 -6.96
N GLY A 88 -2.82 -9.26 -7.71
CA GLY A 88 -3.12 -7.90 -7.28
C GLY A 88 -4.62 -7.65 -7.13
N ALA A 89 -5.46 -8.21 -8.01
CA ALA A 89 -6.91 -8.12 -7.88
C ALA A 89 -7.43 -8.85 -6.65
N SER A 90 -6.95 -10.08 -6.38
CA SER A 90 -7.33 -10.85 -5.20
C SER A 90 -6.97 -10.12 -3.92
N LEU A 91 -5.76 -9.57 -3.82
CA LEU A 91 -5.32 -8.85 -2.62
C LEU A 91 -6.05 -7.52 -2.44
N LEU A 92 -6.35 -6.76 -3.50
CA LEU A 92 -7.19 -5.55 -3.41
C LEU A 92 -8.63 -5.88 -2.98
N PHE A 93 -9.18 -7.00 -3.48
CA PHE A 93 -10.49 -7.46 -3.08
C PHE A 93 -10.49 -7.86 -1.60
N ILE A 94 -9.50 -8.63 -1.12
CA ILE A 94 -9.39 -9.01 0.29
C ILE A 94 -9.19 -7.78 1.18
N TYR A 95 -8.37 -6.81 0.75
CA TYR A 95 -8.05 -5.62 1.53
C TYR A 95 -9.30 -4.80 1.90
N ALA A 96 -10.13 -4.46 0.89
CA ALA A 96 -11.34 -3.65 1.13
C ALA A 96 -12.38 -3.76 0.01
N GLY A 97 -12.41 -4.87 -0.73
CA GLY A 97 -13.36 -5.08 -1.83
C GLY A 97 -13.10 -4.14 -3.01
N PHE A 98 -11.86 -3.69 -3.20
CA PHE A 98 -11.52 -2.73 -4.24
C PHE A 98 -11.51 -3.35 -5.63
N SER A 99 -11.99 -2.58 -6.62
CA SER A 99 -11.97 -2.99 -8.03
C SER A 99 -10.57 -2.84 -8.63
N TRP A 100 -10.02 -3.94 -9.14
CA TRP A 100 -8.71 -3.98 -9.79
C TRP A 100 -8.58 -2.94 -10.91
N ARG A 101 -9.53 -2.90 -11.85
CA ARG A 101 -9.45 -2.00 -13.00
C ARG A 101 -9.46 -0.54 -12.55
N LYS A 102 -10.41 -0.19 -11.69
CA LYS A 102 -10.55 1.17 -11.16
C LYS A 102 -9.28 1.64 -10.45
N MET A 103 -8.74 0.82 -9.55
CA MET A 103 -7.55 1.18 -8.78
C MET A 103 -6.30 1.26 -9.67
N ARG A 104 -6.10 0.28 -10.55
CA ARG A 104 -4.95 0.25 -11.46
C ARG A 104 -4.97 1.42 -12.45
N ASP A 105 -6.11 1.69 -13.05
CA ASP A 105 -6.22 2.74 -14.07
C ASP A 105 -6.03 4.11 -13.41
N ALA A 106 -6.63 4.33 -12.22
CA ALA A 106 -6.41 5.54 -11.43
C ALA A 106 -4.94 5.71 -11.02
N HIS A 107 -4.29 4.64 -10.56
CA HIS A 107 -2.87 4.66 -10.21
C HIS A 107 -1.97 5.07 -11.40
N PHE A 108 -2.27 4.56 -12.60
CA PHE A 108 -1.53 4.97 -13.80
C PHE A 108 -1.84 6.41 -14.23
N ASP A 109 -3.06 6.90 -14.01
CA ASP A 109 -3.39 8.30 -14.27
C ASP A 109 -2.71 9.23 -13.27
N HIS A 110 -2.59 8.82 -12.01
CA HIS A 110 -1.76 9.49 -11.01
C HIS A 110 -0.30 9.61 -11.48
N HIS A 111 0.34 8.54 -11.95
CA HIS A 111 1.71 8.64 -12.48
C HIS A 111 1.88 9.61 -13.67
N LYS A 112 0.84 9.77 -14.50
CA LYS A 112 0.88 10.68 -15.66
C LYS A 112 0.63 12.14 -15.25
N LEU A 113 -0.29 12.35 -14.32
CA LEU A 113 -0.85 13.65 -13.97
C LEU A 113 -0.48 14.11 -12.56
N ALA A 114 0.43 13.41 -11.88
CA ALA A 114 0.80 13.60 -10.48
C ALA A 114 0.79 15.08 -10.05
N GLY A 115 -0.01 15.43 -9.04
CA GLY A 115 -0.09 16.80 -8.50
C GLY A 115 -0.67 17.85 -9.46
N LYS A 116 -1.40 17.44 -10.50
CA LYS A 116 -2.06 18.33 -11.48
C LYS A 116 -3.55 18.02 -11.57
N ALA A 117 -4.28 18.92 -12.21
CA ALA A 117 -5.69 18.71 -12.54
C ALA A 117 -5.89 17.37 -13.28
N GLY A 118 -6.84 16.57 -12.79
CA GLY A 118 -7.14 15.24 -13.32
C GLY A 118 -6.37 14.08 -12.67
N ASP A 119 -5.40 14.34 -11.78
CA ASP A 119 -4.80 13.30 -10.94
C ASP A 119 -5.86 12.76 -9.95
N PRO A 120 -6.19 11.46 -10.01
CA PRO A 120 -7.21 10.88 -9.13
C PRO A 120 -6.77 10.84 -7.65
N ASP A 121 -5.49 10.93 -7.36
CA ASP A 121 -4.95 10.87 -6.01
C ASP A 121 -4.62 12.25 -5.44
N PHE A 122 -4.83 13.33 -6.20
CA PHE A 122 -4.59 14.71 -5.78
C PHE A 122 -5.90 15.49 -5.59
N ASP A 123 -6.02 16.21 -4.48
CA ASP A 123 -7.12 17.15 -4.25
C ASP A 123 -6.66 18.58 -4.59
N GLU A 124 -6.98 19.02 -5.80
CA GLU A 124 -6.62 20.35 -6.30
C GLU A 124 -7.23 21.51 -5.50
N ASN A 125 -8.37 21.25 -4.84
CA ASN A 125 -9.06 22.25 -4.03
C ASN A 125 -8.48 22.33 -2.61
N ASN A 126 -7.83 21.25 -2.16
CA ASN A 126 -7.29 21.12 -0.80
C ASN A 126 -5.84 20.59 -0.79
N PRO A 127 -4.91 21.17 -1.57
CA PRO A 127 -3.59 20.57 -1.84
C PRO A 127 -2.63 20.60 -0.64
N THR A 128 -3.04 21.26 0.46
CA THR A 128 -2.30 21.41 1.72
C THR A 128 -3.07 20.84 2.93
N ALA A 129 -4.31 20.38 2.74
CA ALA A 129 -5.18 20.01 3.85
C ALA A 129 -5.40 18.50 3.89
N PHE A 130 -4.79 17.86 4.87
CA PHE A 130 -4.80 16.40 5.01
C PHE A 130 -6.21 15.79 5.07
N TRP A 131 -7.08 16.28 5.96
CA TRP A 131 -8.39 15.66 6.19
C TRP A 131 -9.37 15.81 5.01
N PRO A 132 -9.55 17.00 4.41
CA PRO A 132 -10.37 17.14 3.20
C PRO A 132 -9.88 16.24 2.06
N TRP A 133 -8.57 16.20 1.83
CA TRP A 133 -8.01 15.36 0.77
C TRP A 133 -8.20 13.87 1.06
N TYR A 134 -7.96 13.41 2.30
CA TYR A 134 -8.21 12.03 2.68
C TYR A 134 -9.68 11.62 2.46
N GLN A 135 -10.61 12.53 2.76
CA GLN A 135 -12.04 12.31 2.50
C GLN A 135 -12.35 12.20 1.00
N THR A 136 -11.77 13.06 0.16
CA THR A 136 -11.87 12.99 -1.30
C THR A 136 -11.33 11.65 -1.82
N PHE A 137 -10.15 11.24 -1.35
CA PHE A 137 -9.52 9.97 -1.70
C PHE A 137 -10.39 8.77 -1.31
N LEU A 138 -10.86 8.71 -0.06
CA LEU A 138 -11.72 7.63 0.41
C LEU A 138 -13.01 7.52 -0.40
N ARG A 139 -13.71 8.64 -0.66
CA ARG A 139 -14.95 8.64 -1.46
C ARG A 139 -14.73 8.18 -2.89
N ARG A 140 -13.55 8.45 -3.46
CA ARG A 140 -13.20 8.02 -4.80
C ARG A 140 -13.03 6.51 -4.87
N TYR A 141 -12.40 5.87 -3.89
CA TYR A 141 -12.05 4.45 -3.98
C TYR A 141 -12.99 3.51 -3.22
N PHE A 142 -13.46 3.90 -2.04
CA PHE A 142 -14.38 3.11 -1.22
C PHE A 142 -15.80 3.25 -1.76
N GLY A 143 -16.33 2.15 -2.32
CA GLY A 143 -17.63 2.14 -3.00
C GLY A 143 -18.51 0.97 -2.59
N LEU A 144 -19.53 0.66 -3.39
CA LEU A 144 -20.51 -0.37 -3.07
C LEU A 144 -19.89 -1.76 -2.83
N SER A 145 -18.90 -2.16 -3.62
CA SER A 145 -18.19 -3.44 -3.43
C SER A 145 -17.50 -3.51 -2.07
N SER A 146 -16.90 -2.40 -1.63
CA SER A 146 -16.27 -2.30 -0.31
C SER A 146 -17.30 -2.39 0.81
N ILE A 147 -18.42 -1.69 0.68
CA ILE A 147 -19.53 -1.73 1.64
C ILE A 147 -20.08 -3.15 1.75
N LEU A 148 -20.36 -3.81 0.62
CA LEU A 148 -20.89 -5.17 0.60
C LEU A 148 -19.90 -6.15 1.24
N LEU A 149 -18.62 -6.11 0.86
CA LEU A 149 -17.63 -7.01 1.44
C LEU A 149 -17.48 -6.82 2.95
N VAL A 150 -17.26 -5.57 3.40
CA VAL A 150 -17.04 -5.28 4.82
C VAL A 150 -18.28 -5.65 5.64
N SER A 151 -19.47 -5.27 5.17
CA SER A 151 -20.73 -5.63 5.84
C SER A 151 -20.92 -7.14 5.90
N SER A 152 -20.66 -7.87 4.81
CA SER A 152 -20.74 -9.33 4.80
C SER A 152 -19.76 -9.97 5.78
N VAL A 153 -18.48 -9.57 5.78
CA VAL A 153 -17.47 -10.11 6.69
C VAL A 153 -17.84 -9.86 8.15
N VAL A 154 -18.21 -8.62 8.50
CA VAL A 154 -18.60 -8.25 9.87
C VAL A 154 -19.86 -9.03 10.30
N THR A 155 -20.86 -9.13 9.43
CA THR A 155 -22.11 -9.85 9.73
C THR A 155 -21.87 -11.34 9.91
N ILE A 156 -21.05 -11.96 9.06
CA ILE A 156 -20.69 -13.38 9.18
C ILE A 156 -19.92 -13.61 10.48
N TYR A 157 -18.92 -12.78 10.78
CA TYR A 157 -18.15 -12.92 12.01
C TYR A 157 -19.02 -12.79 13.25
N TRP A 158 -19.90 -11.80 13.28
CA TRP A 158 -20.73 -11.55 14.44
C TRP A 158 -21.88 -12.55 14.58
N LEU A 159 -22.66 -12.78 13.54
CA LEU A 159 -23.92 -13.54 13.64
C LEU A 159 -23.79 -15.03 13.34
N VAL A 160 -22.76 -15.43 12.59
CA VAL A 160 -22.58 -16.84 12.16
C VAL A 160 -21.44 -17.50 12.93
N LEU A 161 -20.34 -16.79 13.16
CA LEU A 161 -19.15 -17.33 13.83
C LEU A 161 -19.00 -16.91 15.30
N ASP A 162 -19.99 -16.16 15.83
CA ASP A 162 -20.05 -15.70 17.22
C ASP A 162 -18.76 -15.00 17.71
N VAL A 163 -18.09 -14.28 16.81
CA VAL A 163 -16.91 -13.49 17.16
C VAL A 163 -17.37 -12.21 17.88
N PRO A 164 -16.86 -11.92 19.10
CA PRO A 164 -17.21 -10.71 19.81
C PRO A 164 -16.97 -9.44 18.97
N VAL A 165 -17.97 -8.56 18.89
CA VAL A 165 -17.90 -7.31 18.11
C VAL A 165 -16.69 -6.46 18.52
N THR A 166 -16.31 -6.46 19.79
CA THR A 166 -15.11 -5.77 20.29
C THR A 166 -13.83 -6.26 19.60
N LYS A 167 -13.68 -7.57 19.38
CA LYS A 167 -12.55 -8.16 18.64
C LYS A 167 -12.61 -7.77 17.16
N ILE A 168 -13.79 -7.85 16.53
CA ILE A 168 -13.98 -7.45 15.13
C ILE A 168 -13.57 -5.98 14.94
N VAL A 169 -14.00 -5.09 15.84
CA VAL A 169 -13.66 -3.67 15.76
C VAL A 169 -12.17 -3.43 16.02
N LEU A 170 -11.63 -3.94 17.12
CA LEU A 170 -10.27 -3.58 17.57
C LEU A 170 -9.15 -4.31 16.79
N LEU A 171 -9.40 -5.53 16.32
CA LEU A 171 -8.37 -6.39 15.71
C LEU A 171 -8.57 -6.61 14.21
N TYR A 172 -9.66 -6.11 13.62
CA TYR A 172 -9.88 -6.15 12.17
C TYR A 172 -10.25 -4.76 11.60
N GLY A 173 -11.33 -4.15 12.08
CA GLY A 173 -11.83 -2.87 11.56
C GLY A 173 -10.88 -1.70 11.76
N ALA A 174 -10.42 -1.48 13.00
CA ALA A 174 -9.50 -0.39 13.33
C ALA A 174 -8.14 -0.53 12.63
N PRO A 175 -7.48 -1.71 12.60
CA PRO A 175 -6.26 -1.90 11.80
C PRO A 175 -6.45 -1.63 10.30
N ALA A 176 -7.59 -2.05 9.71
CA ALA A 176 -7.87 -1.79 8.30
C ALA A 176 -8.00 -0.28 8.02
N ILE A 177 -8.76 0.46 8.83
CA ILE A 177 -8.90 1.92 8.71
C ILE A 177 -7.56 2.62 8.95
N ALA A 178 -6.80 2.20 9.96
CA ALA A 178 -5.48 2.75 10.23
C ALA A 178 -4.51 2.54 9.06
N SER A 179 -4.57 1.36 8.42
CA SER A 179 -3.74 1.07 7.24
C SER A 179 -4.08 1.92 6.03
N SER A 180 -5.36 2.28 5.82
CA SER A 180 -5.73 3.22 4.75
C SER A 180 -5.25 4.65 5.03
N VAL A 181 -5.29 5.09 6.29
CA VAL A 181 -4.70 6.37 6.70
C VAL A 181 -3.19 6.36 6.50
N GLN A 182 -2.51 5.27 6.88
CA GLN A 182 -1.06 5.11 6.74
C GLN A 182 -0.62 5.13 5.26
N LEU A 183 -1.31 4.35 4.40
CA LEU A 183 -1.09 4.35 2.94
C LEU A 183 -1.26 5.74 2.36
N PHE A 184 -2.39 6.40 2.66
CA PHE A 184 -2.67 7.73 2.14
C PHE A 184 -1.62 8.75 2.62
N TYR A 185 -1.27 8.73 3.91
CA TYR A 185 -0.33 9.69 4.47
C TYR A 185 1.05 9.57 3.84
N PHE A 186 1.64 8.38 3.84
CA PHE A 186 3.02 8.18 3.34
C PHE A 186 3.11 7.99 1.82
N GLY A 187 2.08 7.42 1.20
CA GLY A 187 2.06 7.07 -0.22
C GLY A 187 1.38 8.09 -1.12
N THR A 188 0.64 9.06 -0.58
CA THR A 188 -0.13 10.03 -1.38
C THR A 188 0.07 11.46 -0.89
N TYR A 189 -0.32 11.75 0.35
CA TYR A 189 -0.33 13.11 0.88
C TYR A 189 1.09 13.68 1.01
N ARG A 190 1.98 13.04 1.78
CA ARG A 190 3.31 13.60 2.02
C ARG A 190 4.13 13.79 0.75
N PRO A 191 4.19 12.82 -0.18
CA PRO A 191 4.96 12.98 -1.41
C PRO A 191 4.45 14.10 -2.31
N HIS A 192 3.13 14.38 -2.32
CA HIS A 192 2.49 15.23 -3.32
C HIS A 192 1.89 16.53 -2.77
N HIS A 193 1.85 16.76 -1.45
CA HIS A 193 1.26 18.00 -0.92
C HIS A 193 2.06 19.25 -1.33
N HIS A 194 1.32 20.33 -1.61
CA HIS A 194 1.89 21.59 -2.07
C HIS A 194 2.19 22.49 -0.87
N ASN A 195 3.38 22.36 -0.27
CA ASN A 195 3.80 23.17 0.88
C ASN A 195 4.65 24.40 0.52
N GLY A 196 4.57 24.87 -0.73
CA GLY A 196 5.36 26.01 -1.21
C GLY A 196 6.82 25.69 -1.56
N SER A 197 7.32 24.48 -1.30
CA SER A 197 8.60 24.02 -1.85
C SER A 197 8.43 23.52 -3.29
N GLU A 198 9.43 23.73 -4.14
CA GLU A 198 9.39 23.17 -5.49
C GLU A 198 9.52 21.63 -5.47
N PHE A 199 9.02 20.99 -6.52
CA PHE A 199 9.24 19.57 -6.74
C PHE A 199 10.56 19.35 -7.50
N PRO A 200 11.24 18.21 -7.28
CA PRO A 200 12.53 17.95 -7.95
C PRO A 200 12.43 17.89 -9.48
N ASP A 201 11.28 17.45 -10.00
CA ASP A 201 11.01 17.34 -11.44
C ASP A 201 9.50 17.24 -11.72
N ARG A 202 9.15 16.94 -12.97
CA ARG A 202 7.77 16.82 -13.48
C ARG A 202 6.91 15.73 -12.83
N HIS A 203 7.50 14.81 -12.06
CA HIS A 203 6.75 13.77 -11.36
C HIS A 203 6.00 14.32 -10.14
N ASN A 204 6.28 15.57 -9.73
CA ASN A 204 5.60 16.24 -8.63
C ASN A 204 5.54 15.38 -7.35
N ALA A 205 6.62 14.65 -7.08
CA ALA A 205 6.75 13.71 -5.98
C ALA A 205 8.02 14.03 -5.18
N ARG A 206 7.96 13.87 -3.85
CA ARG A 206 9.13 13.97 -2.97
C ARG A 206 9.37 12.67 -2.23
N SER A 207 10.62 12.43 -1.90
CA SER A 207 11.02 11.32 -1.03
C SER A 207 11.43 11.80 0.34
N GLU A 208 11.14 10.97 1.32
CA GLU A 208 11.46 11.17 2.72
C GLU A 208 12.96 11.07 3.01
N GLY A 209 13.40 11.77 4.05
CA GLY A 209 14.74 11.64 4.63
C GLY A 209 14.94 10.38 5.47
N PHE A 210 14.01 9.42 5.42
CA PHE A 210 14.02 8.22 6.26
C PHE A 210 15.20 7.29 5.96
N GLY A 211 15.79 6.74 7.03
CA GLY A 211 16.62 5.54 6.93
C GLY A 211 15.79 4.35 6.44
N SER A 212 16.45 3.28 5.96
CA SER A 212 15.74 2.15 5.34
C SER A 212 14.73 1.48 6.27
N LEU A 213 15.05 1.32 7.57
CA LEU A 213 14.12 0.73 8.54
C LEU A 213 12.86 1.58 8.72
N ALA A 214 13.01 2.90 8.92
CA ALA A 214 11.86 3.80 9.08
C ALA A 214 11.00 3.81 7.81
N SER A 215 11.62 3.78 6.63
CA SER A 215 10.93 3.71 5.34
C SER A 215 10.14 2.38 5.17
N LEU A 216 10.68 1.26 5.67
CA LEU A 216 9.99 -0.04 5.70
C LEU A 216 8.75 0.01 6.60
N LEU A 217 8.93 0.50 7.83
CA LEU A 217 7.88 0.55 8.84
C LEU A 217 6.78 1.56 8.49
N SER A 218 7.12 2.64 7.77
CA SER A 218 6.14 3.65 7.39
C SER A 218 5.24 3.18 6.24
N CYS A 219 5.80 2.62 5.17
CA CYS A 219 5.02 2.21 3.99
C CYS A 219 5.81 1.31 3.02
N PHE A 220 6.49 0.26 3.50
CA PHE A 220 7.23 -0.68 2.64
C PHE A 220 8.17 0.02 1.63
N HIS A 221 8.91 1.01 2.11
CA HIS A 221 9.81 1.85 1.34
C HIS A 221 9.19 2.88 0.39
N PHE A 222 7.87 3.07 0.38
CA PHE A 222 7.21 4.15 -0.38
C PHE A 222 7.45 5.54 0.18
N GLY A 223 8.15 5.65 1.32
CA GLY A 223 8.81 6.91 1.69
C GLY A 223 9.83 7.37 0.63
N TYR A 224 10.34 6.47 -0.22
CA TYR A 224 11.18 6.79 -1.38
C TYR A 224 10.32 6.96 -2.65
N HIS A 225 9.29 7.80 -2.53
CA HIS A 225 8.22 7.92 -3.53
C HIS A 225 8.69 8.54 -4.85
N HIS A 226 9.59 9.52 -4.81
CA HIS A 226 10.17 10.11 -6.02
C HIS A 226 10.93 9.06 -6.84
N GLU A 227 11.73 8.22 -6.17
CA GLU A 227 12.42 7.12 -6.84
C GLU A 227 11.45 6.13 -7.46
N HIS A 228 10.33 5.85 -6.80
CA HIS A 228 9.26 5.03 -7.35
C HIS A 228 8.67 5.64 -8.64
N HIS A 229 8.34 6.93 -8.66
CA HIS A 229 7.84 7.61 -9.87
C HIS A 229 8.87 7.62 -11.01
N CYS A 230 10.16 7.76 -10.70
CA CYS A 230 11.24 7.67 -11.69
C CYS A 230 11.48 6.25 -12.20
N ARG A 231 11.25 5.22 -11.36
CA ARG A 231 11.52 3.80 -11.62
C ARG A 231 10.35 2.91 -11.18
N PRO A 232 9.17 3.03 -11.83
CA PRO A 232 7.99 2.25 -11.47
C PRO A 232 8.17 0.74 -11.71
N ASP A 233 9.19 0.34 -12.47
CA ASP A 233 9.58 -1.06 -12.68
C ASP A 233 10.33 -1.68 -11.48
N THR A 234 10.75 -0.87 -10.51
CA THR A 234 11.42 -1.32 -9.29
C THR A 234 10.39 -1.75 -8.24
N PRO A 235 10.45 -3.00 -7.73
CA PRO A 235 9.55 -3.44 -6.66
C PRO A 235 9.90 -2.75 -5.35
N TRP A 236 8.96 -2.73 -4.41
CA TRP A 236 9.06 -1.98 -3.15
C TRP A 236 10.37 -2.26 -2.37
N TRP A 237 10.80 -3.53 -2.31
CA TRP A 237 12.03 -3.95 -1.61
C TRP A 237 13.32 -3.51 -2.32
N GLY A 238 13.22 -3.09 -3.58
CA GLY A 238 14.33 -2.54 -4.37
C GLY A 238 14.50 -1.02 -4.22
N LEU A 239 13.48 -0.29 -3.77
CA LEU A 239 13.50 1.18 -3.66
C LEU A 239 14.67 1.74 -2.82
N PRO A 240 15.09 1.13 -1.69
CA PRO A 240 16.25 1.61 -0.96
C PRO A 240 17.54 1.67 -1.80
N LYS A 241 17.69 0.76 -2.78
CA LYS A 241 18.84 0.76 -3.70
C LYS A 241 18.77 1.94 -4.67
N GLU A 242 17.58 2.24 -5.20
CA GLU A 242 17.38 3.41 -6.07
C GLU A 242 17.60 4.72 -5.30
N ARG A 243 17.14 4.79 -4.05
CA ARG A 243 17.40 5.94 -3.16
C ARG A 243 18.89 6.20 -2.99
N ARG A 244 19.68 5.17 -2.67
CA ARG A 244 21.14 5.30 -2.55
C ARG A 244 21.80 5.78 -3.85
N LYS A 245 21.36 5.28 -5.01
CA LYS A 245 21.88 5.75 -6.31
C LYS A 245 21.54 7.22 -6.57
N ALA A 246 20.31 7.64 -6.25
CA ALA A 246 19.88 9.03 -6.42
C ALA A 246 20.72 9.98 -5.55
N LEU A 247 20.91 9.63 -4.27
CA LEU A 247 21.74 10.42 -3.35
C LEU A 247 23.20 10.50 -3.82
N ASN A 248 23.81 9.40 -4.27
CA ASN A 248 25.20 9.41 -4.75
C ASN A 248 25.39 10.29 -6.00
N LYS A 249 24.39 10.34 -6.89
CA LYS A 249 24.42 11.22 -8.07
C LYS A 249 24.31 12.69 -7.67
N GLY A 250 23.48 13.01 -6.68
CA GLY A 250 23.34 14.38 -6.17
C GLY A 250 24.57 14.91 -5.44
N HIS A 251 25.43 14.04 -4.89
CA HIS A 251 26.73 14.43 -4.30
C HIS A 251 27.86 14.57 -5.33
N SER A 252 27.63 14.16 -6.58
CA SER A 252 28.63 14.20 -7.66
C SER A 252 28.39 15.36 -8.65
N ALA A 253 27.45 16.26 -8.34
CA ALA A 253 27.11 17.46 -9.10
C ALA A 253 27.35 18.69 -8.22
#